data_AF-A0A5E8GYB8-F1
#
_entry.id   AF-A0A5E8GYB8-F1
#
_cell.length_a   1.000
_cell.length_b   1.000
_cell.length_c   1.000
_cell.angle_alpha   90.00
_cell.angle_beta   90.00
_cell.angle_gamma   90.00
#
_symmetry.space_group_name_H-M   'P 1'
#
loop_
_entity.id
_entity.type
_entity.pdbx_description
1 polymer ?
#
loop_
_entity_poly.entity_id
_entity_poly.type
_entity_poly.pdbx_seq_one_letter_code
_entity_poly.pdbx_strand_id
1 'polypeptide(L)'
;MGSVAAVVGGFLLIGLPVAGHILTPLIAIPMALVLSVLLANYAPRTALISVIIALLFQNFFVSMVSSNLSGPDEFKIIRGYNFVILVSIWSAFFASYWTRFRAQNRSIDLIMNLTFGAVGLVFFYFLIGLVQNPTTAVIYLRNILTPILIFQIALITFWRFDFGLTVPLFMVGTIFLLMGYIELIFREDWLYFTGGESYWELDMRSARLSLEWDQEARETGFVMLGFLDAFRVDLFNTPLLDGLDLRVTRLMGPNMHAISYSYAVAFLLVFALFRGSVIMALLLFPLLVFANAKGALILFILVLGAWFAFKLFGARMSLWVTGFVLALYAVAGIVVGLQIGDFHVLGFMGGLYNFLGFPFGHGIGVGGNLGTDFSQLDWPAYQAAGRTPVAIESAVGVLLYQMGPAAFFLLGVYIWLGWQTLRVASFTGASLHIAASFALLTVLVNGIFQEEALFSPLALGLLISLNGMVLGQAIRKGFVP
;
A
#
# COMPACT_ATOMS: atom_id res chain seq x y z
N MET A 1 -26.40 10.49 -5.03
CA MET A 1 -25.24 11.40 -5.06
C MET A 1 -24.51 11.22 -6.37
N GLY A 2 -24.20 12.31 -7.08
CA GLY A 2 -23.37 12.26 -8.29
C GLY A 2 -21.88 12.03 -7.98
N SER A 3 -21.09 11.66 -8.99
CA SER A 3 -19.65 11.35 -8.83
C SER A 3 -18.85 12.52 -8.24
N VAL A 4 -19.19 13.76 -8.62
CA VAL A 4 -18.56 14.98 -8.07
C VAL A 4 -18.78 15.08 -6.56
N ALA A 5 -20.02 14.90 -6.11
CA ALA A 5 -20.35 14.96 -4.68
C ALA A 5 -19.63 13.87 -3.87
N ALA A 6 -19.41 12.69 -4.46
CA ALA A 6 -18.67 11.62 -3.81
C ALA A 6 -17.18 11.99 -3.62
N VAL A 7 -16.56 12.60 -4.65
CA VAL A 7 -15.17 13.04 -4.60
C VAL A 7 -15.00 14.19 -3.61
N VAL A 8 -15.84 15.22 -3.71
CA VAL A 8 -15.84 16.37 -2.78
C VAL A 8 -16.08 15.88 -1.34
N GLY A 9 -17.06 15.00 -1.13
CA GLY A 9 -17.31 14.41 0.18
C GLY A 9 -16.12 13.64 0.74
N GLY A 10 -15.37 12.92 -0.11
CA GLY A 10 -14.11 12.27 0.28
C GLY A 10 -13.03 13.24 0.72
N PHE A 11 -12.82 14.34 -0.03
CA PHE A 11 -11.86 15.39 0.37
C PHE A 11 -12.27 16.07 1.69
N LEU A 12 -13.56 16.38 1.86
CA LEU A 12 -14.08 16.97 3.10
C LEU A 12 -13.94 16.03 4.30
N LEU A 13 -14.11 14.72 4.11
CA LEU A 13 -13.96 13.71 5.16
C LEU A 13 -12.57 13.71 5.78
N ILE A 14 -11.54 14.15 5.05
CA ILE A 14 -10.15 14.22 5.52
C ILE A 14 -9.80 15.65 5.94
N GLY A 15 -10.11 16.61 5.06
CA GLY A 15 -9.74 18.01 5.26
C GLY A 15 -10.36 18.60 6.52
N LEU A 16 -11.60 18.25 6.86
CA LEU A 16 -12.25 18.72 8.08
C LEU A 16 -11.56 18.18 9.34
N PRO A 17 -11.36 16.85 9.54
CA PRO A 17 -10.55 16.33 10.65
C PRO A 17 -9.15 16.92 10.75
N VAL A 18 -8.43 17.05 9.64
CA VAL A 18 -7.08 17.61 9.64
C VAL A 18 -7.10 19.08 10.05
N ALA A 19 -8.01 19.90 9.52
CA ALA A 19 -8.17 21.29 9.95
C ALA A 19 -8.62 21.41 11.41
N GLY A 20 -9.51 20.53 11.87
CA GLY A 20 -9.95 20.46 13.27
C GLY A 20 -8.83 20.09 14.23
N HIS A 21 -7.78 19.40 13.76
CA HIS A 21 -6.62 19.02 14.57
C HIS A 21 -5.87 20.24 15.10
N ILE A 22 -5.80 21.30 14.28
CA ILE A 22 -5.16 22.57 14.63
C ILE A 22 -5.75 23.16 15.91
N LEU A 23 -7.03 22.90 16.18
CA LEU A 23 -7.67 23.29 17.44
C LEU A 23 -7.31 22.32 18.55
N THR A 24 -7.59 21.04 18.34
CA THR A 24 -7.18 19.95 19.25
C THR A 24 -7.46 18.57 18.61
N PRO A 25 -6.60 17.56 18.87
CA PRO A 25 -6.89 16.18 18.52
C PRO A 25 -8.24 15.66 19.06
N LEU A 26 -8.71 16.21 20.19
CA LEU A 26 -9.96 15.82 20.85
C LEU A 26 -11.22 16.19 20.03
N ILE A 27 -11.12 17.15 19.11
CA ILE A 27 -12.21 17.51 18.19
C ILE A 27 -12.08 16.70 16.89
N ALA A 28 -10.87 16.60 16.38
CA ALA A 28 -10.59 15.98 15.09
C ALA A 28 -10.93 14.48 15.04
N ILE A 29 -10.60 13.71 16.10
CA ILE A 29 -10.88 12.27 16.14
C ILE A 29 -12.40 12.00 16.15
N PRO A 30 -13.22 12.59 17.05
CA PRO A 30 -14.67 12.44 16.99
C PRO A 30 -15.26 12.92 15.67
N MET A 31 -14.75 14.01 15.10
CA MET A 31 -15.22 14.51 13.81
C MET A 31 -14.97 13.49 12.68
N ALA A 32 -13.77 12.92 12.61
CA ALA A 32 -13.46 11.86 11.65
C ALA A 32 -14.40 10.65 11.81
N LEU A 33 -14.65 10.23 13.05
CA LEU A 33 -15.52 9.11 13.38
C LEU A 33 -16.98 9.37 12.98
N VAL A 34 -17.54 10.49 13.42
CA VAL A 34 -18.94 10.85 13.16
C VAL A 34 -19.18 11.01 11.66
N LEU A 35 -18.33 11.77 10.95
CA LEU A 35 -18.47 11.96 9.50
C LEU A 35 -18.35 10.62 8.76
N SER A 36 -17.44 9.75 9.17
CA SER A 36 -17.27 8.40 8.59
C SER A 36 -18.49 7.51 8.79
N VAL A 37 -19.05 7.49 10.00
CA VAL A 37 -20.25 6.71 10.32
C VAL A 37 -21.47 7.24 9.58
N LEU A 38 -21.64 8.57 9.50
CA LEU A 38 -22.71 9.19 8.72
C LEU A 38 -22.59 8.84 7.24
N LEU A 39 -21.39 8.96 6.66
CA LEU A 39 -21.14 8.60 5.27
C LEU A 39 -21.47 7.13 5.00
N ALA A 40 -21.01 6.21 5.86
CA ALA A 40 -21.24 4.79 5.68
C ALA A 40 -22.73 4.42 5.74
N ASN A 41 -23.53 5.08 6.59
CA ASN A 41 -24.96 4.78 6.74
C ASN A 41 -25.85 5.47 5.70
N TYR A 42 -25.57 6.74 5.37
CA TYR A 42 -26.45 7.55 4.52
C TYR A 42 -25.97 7.63 3.07
N ALA A 43 -24.68 7.41 2.82
CA ALA A 43 -24.08 7.41 1.49
C ALA A 43 -23.12 6.22 1.28
N PRO A 44 -23.54 4.96 1.52
CA PRO A 44 -22.64 3.79 1.45
C PRO A 44 -21.95 3.63 0.08
N ARG A 45 -22.58 4.10 -1.00
CA ARG A 45 -21.99 4.08 -2.36
C ARG A 45 -20.76 4.99 -2.50
N THR A 46 -20.60 6.00 -1.66
CA THR A 46 -19.46 6.91 -1.68
C THR A 46 -18.37 6.51 -0.68
N ALA A 47 -18.68 5.62 0.27
CA ALA A 47 -17.74 5.22 1.32
C ALA A 47 -16.40 4.71 0.78
N LEU A 48 -16.42 3.81 -0.21
CA LEU A 48 -15.20 3.25 -0.78
C LEU A 48 -14.32 4.32 -1.46
N ILE A 49 -14.92 5.24 -2.24
CA ILE A 49 -14.11 6.29 -2.88
C ILE A 49 -13.56 7.27 -1.84
N SER A 50 -14.33 7.59 -0.79
CA SER A 50 -13.86 8.45 0.29
C SER A 50 -12.69 7.83 1.06
N VAL A 51 -12.71 6.51 1.29
CA VAL A 51 -11.56 5.79 1.84
C VAL A 51 -10.35 5.85 0.90
N ILE A 52 -10.53 5.61 -0.40
CA ILE A 52 -9.44 5.70 -1.38
C ILE A 52 -8.83 7.10 -1.39
N ILE A 53 -9.65 8.16 -1.35
CA ILE A 53 -9.18 9.54 -1.25
C ILE A 53 -8.41 9.74 0.07
N ALA A 54 -8.89 9.18 1.19
CA ALA A 54 -8.19 9.26 2.48
C ALA A 54 -6.80 8.61 2.43
N LEU A 55 -6.68 7.45 1.77
CA LEU A 55 -5.38 6.80 1.62
C LEU A 55 -4.44 7.59 0.71
N LEU A 56 -4.96 8.20 -0.37
CA LEU A 56 -4.14 8.90 -1.37
C LEU A 56 -3.70 10.30 -0.95
N PHE A 57 -4.54 11.05 -0.22
CA PHE A 57 -4.34 12.48 0.00
C PHE A 57 -4.18 12.89 1.47
N GLN A 58 -4.21 11.95 2.44
CA GLN A 58 -4.01 12.29 3.86
C GLN A 58 -2.76 13.14 4.08
N ASN A 59 -1.61 12.70 3.55
CA ASN A 59 -0.34 13.39 3.77
C ASN A 59 -0.30 14.76 3.07
N PHE A 60 -1.02 14.96 1.97
CA PHE A 60 -1.19 16.28 1.36
C PHE A 60 -1.91 17.24 2.32
N PHE A 61 -3.02 16.82 2.94
CA PHE A 61 -3.69 17.67 3.93
C PHE A 61 -2.83 17.90 5.16
N VAL A 62 -2.12 16.88 5.65
CA VAL A 62 -1.20 17.03 6.78
C VAL A 62 -0.09 18.01 6.43
N SER A 63 0.47 17.93 5.22
CA SER A 63 1.50 18.85 4.72
C SER A 63 1.03 20.30 4.77
N MET A 64 -0.20 20.58 4.31
CA MET A 64 -0.76 21.93 4.32
C MET A 64 -0.93 22.54 5.72
N VAL A 65 -0.97 21.72 6.78
CA VAL A 65 -1.11 22.19 8.17
C VAL A 65 0.15 21.94 9.00
N SER A 66 1.22 21.41 8.40
CA SER A 66 2.41 20.94 9.14
C SER A 66 3.13 22.07 9.88
N SER A 67 3.09 23.30 9.35
CA SER A 67 3.63 24.50 10.01
C SER A 67 2.92 24.87 11.32
N ASN A 68 1.71 24.34 11.55
CA ASN A 68 0.92 24.61 12.74
C ASN A 68 1.07 23.52 13.81
N LEU A 69 1.84 22.46 13.55
CA LEU A 69 2.03 21.35 14.48
C LEU A 69 3.14 21.67 15.48
N SER A 70 2.91 21.32 16.74
CA SER A 70 3.82 21.59 17.85
C SER A 70 5.05 20.68 17.90
N GLY A 71 5.01 19.50 17.25
CA GLY A 71 6.14 18.59 17.21
C GLY A 71 5.87 17.20 16.61
N PRO A 72 6.85 16.29 16.70
CA PRO A 72 6.81 14.97 16.06
C PRO A 72 5.67 14.06 16.52
N ASP A 73 5.23 14.16 17.77
CA ASP A 73 4.16 13.32 18.31
C ASP A 73 2.80 13.70 17.72
N GLU A 74 2.51 15.00 17.63
CA GLU A 74 1.31 15.53 16.97
C GLU A 74 1.30 15.14 15.48
N PHE A 75 2.46 15.27 14.83
CA PHE A 75 2.67 14.84 13.44
C PHE A 75 2.42 13.33 13.22
N LYS A 76 2.78 12.47 14.18
CA LYS A 76 2.46 11.03 14.12
C LYS A 76 0.97 10.77 14.27
N ILE A 77 0.28 11.48 15.19
CA ILE A 77 -1.16 11.31 15.44
C ILE A 77 -1.98 11.71 14.20
N ILE A 78 -1.72 12.90 13.64
CA ILE A 78 -2.51 13.44 12.53
C ILE A 78 -2.39 12.58 11.25
N ARG A 79 -1.24 11.93 11.03
CA ARG A 79 -1.04 10.96 9.94
C ARG A 79 -1.81 9.64 10.14
N GLY A 80 -2.40 9.42 11.32
CA GLY A 80 -3.23 8.25 11.64
C GLY A 80 -4.71 8.37 11.22
N TYR A 81 -5.17 9.55 10.79
CA TYR A 81 -6.61 9.80 10.58
C TYR A 81 -7.22 9.03 9.41
N ASN A 82 -6.45 8.72 8.37
CA ASN A 82 -6.91 7.85 7.30
C ASN A 82 -7.34 6.46 7.81
N PHE A 83 -6.65 5.93 8.83
CA PHE A 83 -6.98 4.67 9.45
C PHE A 83 -8.20 4.77 10.36
N VAL A 84 -8.34 5.88 11.11
CA VAL A 84 -9.56 6.17 11.88
C VAL A 84 -10.78 6.21 10.96
N ILE A 85 -10.67 6.89 9.82
CA ILE A 85 -11.72 6.94 8.79
C ILE A 85 -12.04 5.53 8.26
N LEU A 86 -11.00 4.79 7.86
CA LEU A 86 -11.15 3.43 7.34
C LEU A 86 -11.84 2.51 8.34
N VAL A 87 -11.37 2.46 9.59
CA VAL A 87 -11.93 1.60 10.65
C VAL A 87 -13.35 2.02 11.00
N SER A 88 -13.66 3.32 11.02
CA SER A 88 -15.00 3.82 11.32
C SER A 88 -16.01 3.43 10.23
N ILE A 89 -15.63 3.60 8.95
CA ILE A 89 -16.44 3.15 7.82
C ILE A 89 -16.58 1.62 7.85
N TRP A 90 -15.47 0.92 8.01
CA TRP A 90 -15.45 -0.54 8.09
C TRP A 90 -16.36 -1.05 9.19
N SER A 91 -16.31 -0.47 10.39
CA SER A 91 -17.14 -0.88 11.54
C SER A 91 -18.63 -0.74 11.24
N ALA A 92 -19.05 0.32 10.54
CA ALA A 92 -20.44 0.48 10.12
C ALA A 92 -20.88 -0.59 9.09
N PHE A 93 -20.00 -0.93 8.14
CA PHE A 93 -20.24 -2.01 7.18
C PHE A 93 -20.25 -3.38 7.85
N PHE A 94 -19.34 -3.61 8.79
CA PHE A 94 -19.26 -4.82 9.60
C PHE A 94 -20.53 -5.02 10.42
N ALA A 95 -20.97 -3.98 11.15
CA ALA A 95 -22.21 -4.02 11.93
C ALA A 95 -23.42 -4.29 11.03
N SER A 96 -23.50 -3.65 9.87
CA SER A 96 -24.57 -3.87 8.89
C SER A 96 -24.55 -5.31 8.35
N TYR A 97 -23.37 -5.84 8.05
CA TYR A 97 -23.22 -7.23 7.62
C TYR A 97 -23.71 -8.19 8.70
N TRP A 98 -23.24 -8.05 9.93
CA TRP A 98 -23.56 -8.97 11.01
C TRP A 98 -25.04 -8.94 11.40
N THR A 99 -25.65 -7.76 11.43
CA THR A 99 -27.04 -7.57 11.89
C THR A 99 -28.08 -7.79 10.80
N ARG A 100 -27.74 -7.56 9.53
CA ARG A 100 -28.72 -7.54 8.43
C ARG A 100 -28.39 -8.50 7.30
N PHE A 101 -27.13 -8.64 6.92
CA PHE A 101 -26.77 -9.27 5.64
C PHE A 101 -26.20 -10.69 5.76
N ARG A 102 -25.71 -11.08 6.93
CA ARG A 102 -25.22 -12.44 7.19
C ARG A 102 -26.30 -13.46 6.86
N ALA A 103 -25.90 -14.61 6.31
CA ALA A 103 -26.78 -15.69 5.88
C ALA A 103 -27.69 -15.37 4.67
N GLN A 104 -27.62 -14.17 4.09
CA GLN A 104 -28.32 -13.87 2.83
C GLN A 104 -27.61 -14.49 1.62
N ASN A 105 -26.29 -14.68 1.66
CA ASN A 105 -25.52 -15.25 0.56
C ASN A 105 -24.28 -16.00 1.06
N ARG A 106 -24.25 -17.32 0.85
CA ARG A 106 -23.18 -18.22 1.32
C ARG A 106 -21.79 -17.85 0.78
N SER A 107 -21.71 -17.35 -0.45
CA SER A 107 -20.45 -16.94 -1.07
C SER A 107 -19.84 -15.72 -0.38
N ILE A 108 -20.68 -14.74 -0.04
CA ILE A 108 -20.25 -13.58 0.75
C ILE A 108 -19.86 -14.03 2.16
N ASP A 109 -20.67 -14.88 2.79
CA ASP A 109 -20.37 -15.37 4.14
C ASP A 109 -19.02 -16.11 4.19
N LEU A 110 -18.71 -16.94 3.19
CA LEU A 110 -17.41 -17.63 3.07
C LEU A 110 -16.25 -16.63 3.01
N ILE A 111 -16.31 -15.67 2.09
CA ILE A 111 -15.26 -14.66 1.91
C ILE A 111 -15.09 -13.82 3.17
N MET A 112 -16.19 -13.37 3.77
CA MET A 112 -16.18 -12.59 5.00
C MET A 112 -15.60 -13.40 6.16
N ASN A 113 -15.96 -14.67 6.33
CA ASN A 113 -15.43 -15.53 7.39
C ASN A 113 -13.91 -15.76 7.24
N LEU A 114 -13.40 -16.03 6.03
CA LEU A 114 -11.97 -16.20 5.80
C LEU A 114 -11.19 -14.91 6.12
N THR A 115 -11.71 -13.77 5.67
CA THR A 115 -11.08 -12.47 5.92
C THR A 115 -11.21 -12.03 7.39
N PHE A 116 -12.29 -12.37 8.09
CA PHE A 116 -12.36 -12.19 9.55
C PHE A 116 -11.42 -13.10 10.31
N GLY A 117 -11.23 -14.34 9.86
CA GLY A 117 -10.18 -15.22 10.39
C GLY A 117 -8.80 -14.58 10.30
N ALA A 118 -8.50 -13.93 9.16
CA ALA A 118 -7.25 -13.21 8.97
C ALA A 118 -7.14 -12.00 9.93
N VAL A 119 -8.21 -11.19 10.06
CA VAL A 119 -8.25 -10.07 11.04
C VAL A 119 -8.03 -10.58 12.46
N GLY A 120 -8.67 -11.69 12.85
CA GLY A 120 -8.52 -12.28 14.18
C GLY A 120 -7.11 -12.74 14.48
N LEU A 121 -6.43 -13.38 13.51
CA LEU A 121 -5.03 -13.78 13.65
C LEU A 121 -4.10 -12.57 13.75
N VAL A 122 -4.29 -11.56 12.90
CA VAL A 122 -3.52 -10.30 12.98
C VAL A 122 -3.72 -9.66 14.36
N PHE A 123 -4.95 -9.58 14.85
CA PHE A 123 -5.24 -9.00 16.16
C PHE A 123 -4.59 -9.81 17.31
N PHE A 124 -4.60 -11.14 17.24
CA PHE A 124 -3.93 -11.99 18.22
C PHE A 124 -2.42 -11.70 18.31
N TYR A 125 -1.71 -11.64 17.18
CA TYR A 125 -0.28 -11.29 17.17
C TYR A 125 -0.01 -9.83 17.51
N PHE A 126 -0.96 -8.94 17.25
CA PHE A 126 -0.91 -7.57 17.73
C PHE A 126 -0.96 -7.51 19.26
N LEU A 127 -1.80 -8.29 19.94
CA LEU A 127 -1.82 -8.31 21.40
C LEU A 127 -0.47 -8.78 21.98
N ILE A 128 0.19 -9.75 21.35
CA ILE A 128 1.53 -10.21 21.74
C ILE A 128 2.56 -9.09 21.54
N GLY A 129 2.51 -8.42 20.39
CA GLY A 129 3.41 -7.32 20.06
C GLY A 129 3.18 -6.06 20.91
N LEU A 130 1.94 -5.78 21.29
CA LEU A 130 1.55 -4.65 22.12
C LEU A 130 2.22 -4.68 23.49
N VAL A 131 2.46 -5.87 24.06
CA VAL A 131 3.17 -6.04 25.33
C VAL A 131 4.67 -5.73 25.19
N GLN A 132 5.24 -5.89 24.00
CA GLN A 132 6.68 -5.74 23.74
C GLN A 132 7.04 -4.34 23.24
N ASN A 133 6.34 -3.85 22.20
CA ASN A 133 6.57 -2.53 21.62
C ASN A 133 5.23 -1.94 21.10
N PRO A 134 4.51 -1.18 21.94
CA PRO A 134 3.18 -0.68 21.61
C PRO A 134 3.13 0.18 20.35
N THR A 135 4.09 1.08 20.17
CA THR A 135 4.06 2.06 19.07
C THR A 135 4.22 1.36 17.73
N THR A 136 5.20 0.47 17.59
CA THR A 136 5.43 -0.26 16.34
C THR A 136 4.30 -1.25 16.08
N ALA A 137 3.82 -1.94 17.11
CA ALA A 137 2.69 -2.85 17.01
C ALA A 137 1.44 -2.18 16.42
N VAL A 138 1.11 -0.95 16.86
CA VAL A 138 -0.03 -0.18 16.33
C VAL A 138 0.18 0.21 14.86
N ILE A 139 1.40 0.61 14.47
CA ILE A 139 1.67 1.01 13.08
C ILE A 139 1.57 -0.21 12.15
N TYR A 140 2.14 -1.36 12.52
CA TYR A 140 2.01 -2.57 11.72
C TYR A 140 0.59 -3.12 11.71
N LEU A 141 -0.14 -3.05 12.84
CA LEU A 141 -1.56 -3.42 12.87
C LEU A 141 -2.34 -2.66 11.81
N ARG A 142 -2.14 -1.33 11.73
CA ARG A 142 -2.74 -0.50 10.69
C ARG A 142 -2.37 -1.02 9.31
N ASN A 143 -1.07 -1.17 9.04
CA ASN A 143 -0.56 -1.53 7.73
C ASN A 143 -1.05 -2.90 7.24
N ILE A 144 -1.09 -3.89 8.14
CA ILE A 144 -1.52 -5.26 7.84
C ILE A 144 -3.06 -5.36 7.72
N LEU A 145 -3.82 -4.64 8.55
CA LEU A 145 -5.27 -4.68 8.51
C LEU A 145 -5.85 -3.88 7.34
N THR A 146 -5.27 -2.72 6.99
CA THR A 146 -5.84 -1.81 6.01
C THR A 146 -6.29 -2.50 4.71
N PRO A 147 -5.48 -3.36 4.07
CA PRO A 147 -5.90 -4.09 2.88
C PRO A 147 -7.13 -4.98 3.08
N ILE A 148 -7.25 -5.65 4.23
CA ILE A 148 -8.39 -6.52 4.53
C ILE A 148 -9.66 -5.68 4.74
N LEU A 149 -9.55 -4.58 5.49
CA LEU A 149 -10.70 -3.73 5.80
C LEU A 149 -11.26 -3.07 4.53
N ILE A 150 -10.40 -2.50 3.69
CA ILE A 150 -10.84 -1.88 2.43
C ILE A 150 -11.40 -2.91 1.44
N PHE A 151 -10.83 -4.14 1.41
CA PHE A 151 -11.40 -5.24 0.64
C PHE A 151 -12.83 -5.56 1.08
N GLN A 152 -13.08 -5.70 2.39
CA GLN A 152 -14.40 -6.03 2.92
C GLN A 152 -15.41 -4.91 2.65
N ILE A 153 -15.00 -3.63 2.78
CA ILE A 153 -15.84 -2.49 2.36
C ILE A 153 -16.19 -2.63 0.87
N ALA A 154 -15.19 -2.87 0.02
CA ALA A 154 -15.39 -2.98 -1.43
C ALA A 154 -16.32 -4.13 -1.80
N LEU A 155 -16.10 -5.32 -1.22
CA LEU A 155 -16.92 -6.50 -1.43
C LEU A 155 -18.39 -6.23 -1.07
N ILE A 156 -18.66 -5.75 0.14
CA ILE A 156 -20.04 -5.51 0.60
C ILE A 156 -20.70 -4.41 -0.24
N THR A 157 -19.98 -3.33 -0.55
CA THR A 157 -20.55 -2.21 -1.32
C THR A 157 -20.97 -2.68 -2.71
N PHE A 158 -20.11 -3.41 -3.43
CA PHE A 158 -20.40 -3.88 -4.78
C PHE A 158 -21.36 -5.07 -4.81
N TRP A 159 -21.42 -5.86 -3.74
CA TRP A 159 -22.46 -6.89 -3.62
C TRP A 159 -23.85 -6.29 -3.41
N ARG A 160 -23.98 -5.23 -2.62
CA ARG A 160 -25.28 -4.64 -2.25
C ARG A 160 -25.79 -3.59 -3.23
N PHE A 161 -24.90 -2.79 -3.82
CA PHE A 161 -25.30 -1.61 -4.59
C PHE A 161 -24.82 -1.71 -6.02
N ASP A 162 -25.73 -1.47 -6.96
CA ASP A 162 -25.34 -1.24 -8.34
C ASP A 162 -24.89 0.20 -8.54
N PHE A 163 -23.58 0.39 -8.65
CA PHE A 163 -22.96 1.69 -8.95
C PHE A 163 -21.61 1.48 -9.63
N GLY A 164 -21.21 2.43 -10.47
CA GLY A 164 -19.92 2.42 -11.15
C GLY A 164 -18.93 3.36 -10.46
N LEU A 165 -17.77 2.85 -10.05
CA LEU A 165 -16.65 3.67 -9.55
C LEU A 165 -15.78 4.29 -10.63
N THR A 166 -16.07 4.01 -11.90
CA THR A 166 -15.23 4.45 -13.02
C THR A 166 -15.07 5.97 -13.05
N VAL A 167 -16.16 6.73 -13.08
CA VAL A 167 -16.11 8.20 -13.12
C VAL A 167 -15.40 8.80 -11.90
N PRO A 168 -15.75 8.46 -10.63
CA PRO A 168 -15.07 9.05 -9.49
C PRO A 168 -13.58 8.64 -9.40
N LEU A 169 -13.21 7.41 -9.77
CA LEU A 169 -11.79 7.02 -9.84
C LEU A 169 -11.04 7.77 -10.94
N PHE A 170 -11.66 8.02 -12.09
CA PHE A 170 -11.06 8.86 -13.13
C PHE A 170 -10.85 10.30 -12.63
N MET A 171 -11.84 10.89 -11.96
CA MET A 171 -11.69 12.23 -11.36
C MET A 171 -10.52 12.28 -10.35
N VAL A 172 -10.49 11.30 -9.43
CA VAL A 172 -9.41 11.20 -8.44
C VAL A 172 -8.06 11.00 -9.11
N GLY A 173 -7.97 10.10 -10.09
CA GLY A 173 -6.74 9.86 -10.82
C GLY A 173 -6.29 11.05 -11.65
N THR A 174 -7.20 11.86 -12.20
CA THR A 174 -6.85 13.13 -12.87
C THR A 174 -6.25 14.12 -11.88
N ILE A 175 -6.83 14.28 -10.69
CA ILE A 175 -6.27 15.15 -9.64
C ILE A 175 -4.87 14.65 -9.24
N PHE A 176 -4.73 13.35 -9.02
CA PHE A 176 -3.47 12.70 -8.63
C PHE A 176 -2.37 12.85 -9.70
N LEU A 177 -2.75 12.75 -10.99
CA LEU A 177 -1.89 12.98 -12.14
C LEU A 177 -1.45 14.43 -12.22
N LEU A 178 -2.39 15.39 -12.10
CA LEU A 178 -2.08 16.81 -12.16
C LEU A 178 -1.08 17.21 -11.06
N MET A 179 -1.31 16.74 -9.84
CA MET A 179 -0.38 16.97 -8.72
C MET A 179 1.01 16.38 -8.99
N GLY A 180 1.09 15.18 -9.57
CA GLY A 180 2.36 14.56 -9.96
C GLY A 180 3.13 15.35 -11.00
N TYR A 181 2.46 15.88 -12.02
CA TYR A 181 3.10 16.73 -13.03
C TYR A 181 3.50 18.10 -12.48
N ILE A 182 2.69 18.69 -11.60
CA ILE A 182 3.05 19.94 -10.92
C ILE A 182 4.32 19.72 -10.08
N GLU A 183 4.40 18.65 -9.30
CA GLU A 183 5.60 18.31 -8.55
C GLU A 183 6.82 18.04 -9.46
N LEU A 184 6.61 17.37 -10.60
CA LEU A 184 7.68 17.07 -11.55
C LEU A 184 8.30 18.32 -12.17
N ILE A 185 7.46 19.32 -12.51
CA ILE A 185 7.88 20.53 -13.24
C ILE A 185 8.27 21.66 -12.28
N PHE A 186 7.52 21.84 -11.19
CA PHE A 186 7.61 22.98 -10.27
C PHE A 186 7.89 22.50 -8.84
N ARG A 187 9.00 21.78 -8.64
CA ARG A 187 9.26 21.05 -7.38
C ARG A 187 9.37 21.96 -6.15
N GLU A 188 10.13 23.04 -6.24
CA GLU A 188 10.33 23.97 -5.13
C GLU A 188 9.01 24.68 -4.79
N ASP A 189 8.32 25.22 -5.79
CA ASP A 189 7.00 25.83 -5.61
C ASP A 189 5.98 24.86 -5.03
N TRP A 190 5.99 23.61 -5.49
CA TRP A 190 5.15 22.54 -4.96
C TRP A 190 5.38 22.38 -3.46
N LEU A 191 6.62 22.18 -3.02
CA LEU A 191 6.94 22.01 -1.60
C LEU A 191 6.57 23.26 -0.78
N TYR A 192 6.80 24.46 -1.32
CA TYR A 192 6.43 25.71 -0.67
C TYR A 192 4.91 25.83 -0.48
N PHE A 193 4.13 25.73 -1.56
CA PHE A 193 2.68 25.94 -1.51
C PHE A 193 1.92 24.84 -0.79
N THR A 194 2.45 23.61 -0.73
CA THR A 194 1.80 22.51 -0.01
C THR A 194 2.25 22.40 1.45
N GLY A 195 3.13 23.28 1.95
CA GLY A 195 3.73 23.15 3.29
C GLY A 195 4.66 21.93 3.41
N GLY A 196 5.18 21.44 2.28
CA GLY A 196 6.03 20.27 2.17
C GLY A 196 7.36 20.43 2.92
N GLU A 197 7.89 21.64 3.00
CA GLU A 197 9.13 21.92 3.76
C GLU A 197 8.95 21.59 5.25
N SER A 198 7.89 22.11 5.88
CA SER A 198 7.59 21.80 7.29
C SER A 198 7.25 20.33 7.50
N TYR A 199 6.57 19.70 6.53
CA TYR A 199 6.29 18.26 6.57
C TYR A 199 7.59 17.44 6.62
N TRP A 200 8.50 17.67 5.66
CA TRP A 200 9.77 16.95 5.58
C TRP A 200 10.71 17.32 6.72
N GLU A 201 10.58 18.53 7.26
CA GLU A 201 11.33 18.92 8.43
C GLU A 201 10.97 18.05 9.64
N LEU A 202 9.67 17.88 9.89
CA LEU A 202 9.16 17.05 10.97
C LEU A 202 9.44 15.56 10.75
N ASP A 203 9.33 15.08 9.51
CA ASP A 203 9.54 13.67 9.17
C ASP A 203 11.02 13.26 9.27
N MET A 204 11.93 14.07 8.74
CA MET A 204 13.38 13.77 8.72
C MET A 204 14.12 14.27 9.97
N ARG A 205 13.40 14.76 10.99
CA ARG A 205 14.03 15.32 12.19
C ARG A 205 14.86 14.29 12.93
N SER A 206 14.37 13.04 13.06
CA SER A 206 15.12 11.99 13.75
C SER A 206 16.41 11.64 13.02
N ALA A 207 16.35 11.43 11.71
CA ALA A 207 17.51 11.10 10.86
C ALA A 207 18.60 12.19 10.91
N ARG A 208 18.19 13.47 10.92
CA ARG A 208 19.13 14.58 11.07
C ARG A 208 19.76 14.63 12.46
N LEU A 209 18.99 14.34 13.51
CA LEU A 209 19.50 14.35 14.88
C LEU A 209 20.36 13.13 15.21
N SER A 210 20.18 12.01 14.50
CA SER A 210 20.99 10.78 14.64
C SER A 210 22.31 10.81 13.86
N LEU A 211 22.64 11.92 13.18
CA LEU A 211 23.85 12.08 12.36
C LEU A 211 23.95 11.10 11.18
N GLU A 212 22.83 10.53 10.73
CA GLU A 212 22.81 9.62 9.56
C GLU A 212 23.35 10.32 8.30
N TRP A 213 23.01 11.59 8.11
CA TRP A 213 23.51 12.37 6.96
C TRP A 213 25.01 12.61 7.03
N ASP A 214 25.58 12.74 8.23
CA ASP A 214 27.03 12.88 8.41
C ASP A 214 27.74 11.55 8.14
N GLN A 215 27.10 10.42 8.48
CA GLN A 215 27.62 9.10 8.15
C GLN A 215 27.60 8.87 6.63
N GLU A 216 26.49 9.17 5.96
CA GLU A 216 26.38 9.04 4.50
C GLU A 216 27.39 9.95 3.78
N ALA A 217 27.60 11.16 4.28
CA ALA A 217 28.63 12.07 3.76
C ALA A 217 30.04 11.52 3.93
N ARG A 218 30.34 10.80 5.01
CA ARG A 218 31.65 10.14 5.20
C ARG A 218 31.85 8.94 4.30
N GLU A 219 30.78 8.17 4.04
CA GLU A 219 30.84 6.95 3.24
C GLU A 219 30.85 7.24 1.74
N THR A 220 30.06 8.22 1.29
CA THR A 220 29.86 8.52 -0.14
C THR A 220 30.55 9.80 -0.61
N GLY A 221 30.96 10.66 0.32
CA GLY A 221 31.45 12.01 0.02
C GLY A 221 30.35 13.02 -0.35
N PHE A 222 29.08 12.60 -0.38
CA PHE A 222 27.95 13.47 -0.73
C PHE A 222 27.38 14.17 0.50
N VAL A 223 27.40 15.50 0.50
CA VAL A 223 26.85 16.32 1.60
C VAL A 223 25.43 16.77 1.24
N MET A 224 24.44 16.33 2.02
CA MET A 224 23.06 16.78 1.85
C MET A 224 22.90 18.22 2.34
N LEU A 225 22.53 19.14 1.45
CA LEU A 225 22.31 20.55 1.78
C LEU A 225 20.84 20.88 2.07
N GLY A 226 19.92 20.02 1.61
CA GLY A 226 18.48 20.17 1.87
C GLY A 226 17.68 18.94 1.47
N PHE A 227 16.35 19.00 1.64
CA PHE A 227 15.44 17.88 1.39
C PHE A 227 15.47 17.38 -0.06
N LEU A 228 15.69 18.28 -1.03
CA LEU A 228 15.76 17.92 -2.44
C LEU A 228 16.93 17.01 -2.77
N ASP A 229 18.04 17.13 -2.05
CA ASP A 229 19.20 16.25 -2.22
C ASP A 229 18.86 14.84 -1.71
N ALA A 230 18.10 14.73 -0.62
CA ALA A 230 17.62 13.43 -0.13
C ALA A 230 16.60 12.76 -1.08
N PHE A 231 16.01 13.51 -2.01
CA PHE A 231 15.13 12.94 -3.04
C PHE A 231 15.88 12.49 -4.29
N ARG A 232 17.16 12.86 -4.44
CA ARG A 232 17.99 12.43 -5.58
C ARG A 232 18.50 11.04 -5.33
N VAL A 233 18.17 10.13 -6.24
CA VAL A 233 18.64 8.75 -6.20
C VAL A 233 19.04 8.30 -7.59
N ASP A 234 19.82 7.22 -7.66
CA ASP A 234 20.15 6.58 -8.93
C ASP A 234 18.89 5.96 -9.57
N LEU A 235 18.77 6.12 -10.89
CA LEU A 235 17.64 5.61 -11.66
C LEU A 235 17.54 4.09 -11.51
N PHE A 236 16.41 3.64 -10.98
CA PHE A 236 16.09 2.30 -10.58
C PHE A 236 17.09 1.64 -9.61
N ASN A 237 18.01 2.37 -8.99
CA ASN A 237 18.98 1.85 -8.00
C ASN A 237 19.53 0.44 -8.38
N THR A 238 19.91 0.25 -9.65
CA THR A 238 20.21 -1.09 -10.21
C THR A 238 21.64 -1.17 -10.72
N PRO A 239 22.37 -2.26 -10.39
CA PRO A 239 23.72 -2.46 -10.88
C PRO A 239 23.84 -2.46 -12.41
N LEU A 240 22.73 -2.71 -13.11
CA LEU A 240 22.69 -2.73 -14.58
C LEU A 240 22.90 -1.36 -15.22
N LEU A 241 22.69 -0.27 -14.46
CA LEU A 241 22.87 1.10 -14.93
C LEU A 241 24.05 1.79 -14.23
N ASP A 242 24.82 1.05 -13.42
CA ASP A 242 26.00 1.57 -12.75
C ASP A 242 27.02 2.09 -13.78
N GLY A 243 27.56 3.28 -13.53
CA GLY A 243 28.50 3.96 -14.42
C GLY A 243 27.87 4.91 -15.46
N LEU A 244 26.54 4.99 -15.55
CA LEU A 244 25.86 5.97 -16.42
C LEU A 244 25.53 7.30 -15.71
N ASP A 245 25.73 7.40 -14.40
CA ASP A 245 25.44 8.57 -13.54
C ASP A 245 24.05 9.17 -13.76
N LEU A 246 23.05 8.30 -13.98
CA LEU A 246 21.67 8.69 -14.21
C LEU A 246 20.95 8.91 -12.88
N ARG A 247 21.06 10.12 -12.33
CA ARG A 247 20.36 10.53 -11.11
C ARG A 247 19.03 11.20 -11.42
N VAL A 248 18.00 10.83 -10.66
CA VAL A 248 16.66 11.42 -10.76
C VAL A 248 16.15 11.86 -9.38
N THR A 249 15.46 12.99 -9.34
CA THR A 249 14.75 13.44 -8.14
C THR A 249 13.40 12.73 -8.06
N ARG A 250 13.26 11.76 -7.15
CA ARG A 250 12.04 10.94 -7.03
C ARG A 250 10.81 11.81 -6.82
N LEU A 251 9.71 11.45 -7.46
CA LEU A 251 8.40 12.04 -7.17
C LEU A 251 7.85 11.45 -5.88
N MET A 252 7.41 12.32 -4.98
CA MET A 252 6.83 11.94 -3.68
C MET A 252 5.30 11.92 -3.72
N GLY A 253 4.69 12.66 -4.64
CA GLY A 253 3.26 12.78 -4.85
C GLY A 253 2.52 13.47 -3.70
N PRO A 254 1.18 13.55 -3.80
CA PRO A 254 0.34 14.10 -2.71
C PRO A 254 0.33 13.20 -1.46
N ASN A 255 0.91 12.01 -1.53
CA ASN A 255 1.09 11.13 -0.39
C ASN A 255 2.46 11.29 0.29
N MET A 256 3.34 12.17 -0.22
CA MET A 256 4.66 12.46 0.35
C MET A 256 5.52 11.20 0.57
N HIS A 257 5.44 10.22 -0.33
CA HIS A 257 6.15 8.95 -0.20
C HIS A 257 6.33 8.26 -1.57
N ALA A 258 7.55 8.29 -2.12
CA ALA A 258 7.82 7.87 -3.51
C ALA A 258 7.37 6.43 -3.85
N ILE A 259 7.65 5.46 -2.98
CA ILE A 259 7.29 4.06 -3.23
C ILE A 259 5.76 3.89 -3.25
N SER A 260 5.09 4.33 -2.20
CA SER A 260 3.62 4.31 -2.10
C SER A 260 2.96 5.09 -3.26
N TYR A 261 3.58 6.19 -3.69
CA TYR A 261 3.12 6.99 -4.83
C TYR A 261 3.20 6.18 -6.12
N SER A 262 4.33 5.52 -6.36
CA SER A 262 4.55 4.66 -7.52
C SER A 262 3.52 3.54 -7.61
N TYR A 263 3.21 2.87 -6.49
CA TYR A 263 2.17 1.83 -6.48
C TYR A 263 0.77 2.38 -6.74
N ALA A 264 0.43 3.57 -6.23
CA ALA A 264 -0.83 4.24 -6.54
C ALA A 264 -0.92 4.62 -8.03
N VAL A 265 0.17 5.15 -8.61
CA VAL A 265 0.26 5.43 -10.06
C VAL A 265 0.12 4.13 -10.86
N ALA A 266 0.79 3.05 -10.48
CA ALA A 266 0.68 1.75 -11.14
C ALA A 266 -0.76 1.21 -11.09
N PHE A 267 -1.44 1.33 -9.94
CA PHE A 267 -2.86 0.99 -9.82
C PHE A 267 -3.73 1.81 -10.77
N LEU A 268 -3.59 3.13 -10.78
CA LEU A 268 -4.37 4.02 -11.65
C LEU A 268 -4.05 3.76 -13.14
N LEU A 269 -2.80 3.45 -13.46
CA LEU A 269 -2.33 3.12 -14.80
C LEU A 269 -2.98 1.83 -15.30
N VAL A 270 -2.93 0.76 -14.50
CA VAL A 270 -3.61 -0.52 -14.78
C VAL A 270 -5.11 -0.28 -14.95
N PHE A 271 -5.73 0.47 -14.03
CA PHE A 271 -7.15 0.76 -14.09
C PHE A 271 -7.53 1.52 -15.36
N ALA A 272 -6.83 2.61 -15.69
CA ALA A 272 -7.08 3.43 -16.86
C ALA A 272 -6.90 2.64 -18.16
N LEU A 273 -5.80 1.90 -18.28
CA LEU A 273 -5.47 1.12 -19.48
C LEU A 273 -6.55 0.05 -19.75
N PHE A 274 -6.89 -0.77 -18.75
CA PHE A 274 -7.83 -1.88 -18.94
C PHE A 274 -9.31 -1.48 -18.88
N ARG A 275 -9.60 -0.22 -18.56
CA ARG A 275 -10.92 0.41 -18.79
C ARG A 275 -11.01 1.15 -20.13
N GLY A 276 -9.92 1.23 -20.90
CA GLY A 276 -9.89 1.81 -22.25
C GLY A 276 -9.50 3.29 -22.31
N SER A 277 -9.05 3.90 -21.22
CA SER A 277 -8.55 5.29 -21.22
C SER A 277 -7.05 5.32 -21.48
N VAL A 278 -6.69 5.16 -22.75
CA VAL A 278 -5.28 5.10 -23.18
C VAL A 278 -4.55 6.41 -22.90
N ILE A 279 -5.20 7.57 -23.10
CA ILE A 279 -4.58 8.88 -22.87
C ILE A 279 -4.14 9.03 -21.42
N MET A 280 -5.02 8.71 -20.45
CA MET A 280 -4.66 8.78 -19.05
C MET A 280 -3.54 7.78 -18.70
N ALA A 281 -3.57 6.57 -19.27
CA ALA A 281 -2.50 5.60 -19.08
C ALA A 281 -1.15 6.13 -19.61
N LEU A 282 -1.12 6.72 -20.79
CA LEU A 282 0.08 7.32 -21.37
C LEU A 282 0.62 8.46 -20.52
N LEU A 283 -0.24 9.27 -19.90
CA LEU A 283 0.18 10.35 -19.01
C LEU A 283 0.63 9.85 -17.63
N LEU A 284 0.09 8.75 -17.12
CA LEU A 284 0.51 8.17 -15.83
C LEU A 284 1.86 7.44 -15.93
N PHE A 285 2.19 6.88 -17.10
CA PHE A 285 3.40 6.07 -17.26
C PHE A 285 4.72 6.85 -16.98
N PRO A 286 4.92 8.10 -17.48
CA PRO A 286 6.09 8.90 -17.11
C PRO A 286 6.20 9.12 -15.59
N LEU A 287 5.09 9.40 -14.91
CA LEU A 287 5.09 9.58 -13.45
C LEU A 287 5.54 8.31 -12.72
N LEU A 288 5.15 7.12 -13.22
CA LEU A 288 5.61 5.84 -12.67
C LEU A 288 7.13 5.68 -12.80
N VAL A 289 7.70 6.10 -13.93
CA VAL A 289 9.14 6.05 -14.19
C VAL A 289 9.89 7.03 -13.28
N PHE A 290 9.45 8.29 -13.21
CA PHE A 290 10.10 9.33 -12.40
C PHE A 290 9.91 9.17 -10.89
N ALA A 291 8.86 8.47 -10.44
CA ALA A 291 8.72 8.08 -9.03
C ALA A 291 9.76 7.02 -8.61
N ASN A 292 10.36 6.33 -9.59
CA ASN A 292 11.55 5.52 -9.45
C ASN A 292 11.42 4.39 -8.40
N ALA A 293 10.31 3.65 -8.42
CA ALA A 293 10.15 2.44 -7.60
C ALA A 293 10.07 1.18 -8.48
N LYS A 294 11.11 0.35 -8.43
CA LYS A 294 11.24 -0.89 -9.23
C LYS A 294 10.04 -1.82 -9.08
N GLY A 295 9.59 -2.07 -7.85
CA GLY A 295 8.48 -2.98 -7.58
C GLY A 295 7.18 -2.59 -8.32
N ALA A 296 6.82 -1.30 -8.31
CA ALA A 296 5.62 -0.81 -8.98
C ALA A 296 5.71 -0.92 -10.52
N LEU A 297 6.89 -0.67 -11.09
CA LEU A 297 7.14 -0.83 -12.53
C LEU A 297 7.07 -2.30 -12.96
N ILE A 298 7.73 -3.19 -12.21
CA ILE A 298 7.68 -4.64 -12.42
C ILE A 298 6.24 -5.14 -12.33
N LEU A 299 5.47 -4.64 -11.36
CA LEU A 299 4.06 -4.97 -11.23
C LEU A 299 3.29 -4.64 -12.52
N PHE A 300 3.45 -3.42 -13.04
CA PHE A 300 2.76 -3.02 -14.28
C PHE A 300 3.15 -3.91 -15.47
N ILE A 301 4.44 -4.17 -15.65
CA ILE A 301 4.96 -5.00 -16.76
C ILE A 301 4.43 -6.43 -16.68
N LEU A 302 4.49 -7.04 -15.49
CA LEU A 302 4.03 -8.42 -15.28
C LEU A 302 2.51 -8.54 -15.43
N VAL A 303 1.73 -7.55 -14.99
CA VAL A 303 0.28 -7.51 -15.23
C VAL A 303 -0.03 -7.43 -16.72
N LEU A 304 0.69 -6.60 -17.47
CA LEU A 304 0.53 -6.48 -18.92
C LEU A 304 0.87 -7.81 -19.61
N GLY A 305 2.01 -8.42 -19.26
CA GLY A 305 2.43 -9.72 -19.78
C GLY A 305 1.42 -10.84 -19.46
N ALA A 306 0.93 -10.90 -18.22
CA ALA A 306 -0.07 -11.87 -17.79
C ALA A 306 -1.41 -11.68 -18.52
N TRP A 307 -1.81 -10.43 -18.78
CA TRP A 307 -2.97 -10.13 -19.61
C TRP A 307 -2.80 -10.62 -21.05
N PHE A 308 -1.64 -10.39 -21.68
CA PHE A 308 -1.34 -10.94 -23.00
C PHE A 308 -1.38 -12.47 -22.99
N ALA A 309 -0.75 -13.12 -22.01
CA ALA A 309 -0.78 -14.56 -21.85
C ALA A 309 -2.22 -15.10 -21.68
N PHE A 310 -3.07 -14.37 -20.94
CA PHE A 310 -4.49 -14.72 -20.83
C PHE A 310 -5.22 -14.61 -22.17
N LYS A 311 -4.97 -13.55 -22.94
CA LYS A 311 -5.62 -13.35 -24.24
C LYS A 311 -5.17 -14.39 -25.27
N LEU A 312 -3.92 -14.85 -25.20
CA LEU A 312 -3.36 -15.82 -26.14
C LEU A 312 -3.68 -17.28 -25.76
N PHE A 313 -3.61 -17.62 -24.48
CA PHE A 313 -3.63 -19.02 -24.03
C PHE A 313 -4.79 -19.36 -23.07
N GLY A 314 -5.60 -18.37 -22.69
CA GLY A 314 -6.71 -18.52 -21.76
C GLY A 314 -6.30 -18.58 -20.28
N ALA A 315 -7.31 -18.61 -19.41
CA ALA A 315 -7.13 -18.43 -17.96
C ALA A 315 -6.17 -19.44 -17.31
N ARG A 316 -6.35 -20.73 -17.57
CA ARG A 316 -5.54 -21.79 -16.93
C ARG A 316 -4.06 -21.66 -17.29
N MET A 317 -3.75 -21.54 -18.58
CA MET A 317 -2.36 -21.43 -19.02
C MET A 317 -1.73 -20.12 -18.57
N SER A 318 -2.46 -19.01 -18.61
CA SER A 318 -1.95 -17.73 -18.10
C SER A 318 -1.60 -17.76 -16.61
N LEU A 319 -2.35 -18.51 -15.80
CA LEU A 319 -2.03 -18.69 -14.38
C LEU A 319 -0.70 -19.44 -14.20
N TRP A 320 -0.50 -20.54 -14.93
CA TRP A 320 0.72 -21.32 -14.86
C TRP A 320 1.94 -20.54 -15.37
N VAL A 321 1.81 -19.90 -16.54
CA VAL A 321 2.88 -19.07 -17.12
C VAL A 321 3.23 -17.92 -16.18
N THR A 322 2.24 -17.20 -15.67
CA THR A 322 2.49 -16.08 -14.75
C THR A 322 3.08 -16.57 -13.44
N GLY A 323 2.57 -17.67 -12.87
CA GLY A 323 3.11 -18.29 -11.66
C GLY A 323 4.57 -18.72 -11.84
N PHE A 324 4.92 -19.32 -12.98
CA PHE A 324 6.29 -19.68 -13.32
C PHE A 324 7.19 -18.45 -13.46
N VAL A 325 6.75 -17.41 -14.19
CA VAL A 325 7.51 -16.15 -14.33
C VAL A 325 7.71 -15.48 -12.97
N LEU A 326 6.69 -15.45 -12.11
CA LEU A 326 6.78 -14.90 -10.77
C LEU A 326 7.75 -15.71 -9.88
N ALA A 327 7.75 -17.04 -9.99
CA ALA A 327 8.72 -17.89 -9.29
C ALA A 327 10.14 -17.64 -9.78
N LEU A 328 10.35 -17.55 -11.10
CA LEU A 328 11.65 -17.21 -11.67
C LEU A 328 12.12 -15.82 -11.23
N TYR A 329 11.23 -14.83 -11.22
CA TYR A 329 11.52 -13.49 -10.72
C TYR A 329 11.94 -13.52 -9.24
N ALA A 330 11.21 -14.26 -8.40
CA ALA A 330 11.57 -14.43 -6.99
C ALA A 330 12.94 -15.10 -6.81
N VAL A 331 13.19 -16.20 -7.53
CA VAL A 331 14.47 -16.93 -7.45
C VAL A 331 15.62 -16.05 -7.96
N ALA A 332 15.47 -15.41 -9.12
CA ALA A 332 16.49 -14.55 -9.69
C ALA A 332 16.79 -13.36 -8.78
N GLY A 333 15.76 -12.71 -8.22
CA GLY A 333 15.92 -11.61 -7.27
C GLY A 333 16.67 -12.04 -6.01
N ILE A 334 16.34 -13.21 -5.44
CA ILE A 334 17.06 -13.75 -4.27
C ILE A 334 18.51 -14.06 -4.61
N VAL A 335 18.78 -14.75 -5.72
CA VAL A 335 20.15 -15.15 -6.11
C VAL A 335 21.02 -13.92 -6.39
N VAL A 336 20.54 -12.99 -7.21
CA VAL A 336 21.26 -11.75 -7.53
C VAL A 336 21.43 -10.89 -6.29
N GLY A 337 20.37 -10.74 -5.48
CA GLY A 337 20.41 -9.96 -4.24
C GLY A 337 21.40 -10.50 -3.22
N LEU A 338 21.52 -11.83 -3.07
CA LEU A 338 22.53 -12.44 -2.21
C LEU A 338 23.96 -12.19 -2.74
N GLN A 339 24.16 -12.17 -4.05
CA GLN A 339 25.47 -11.91 -4.66
C GLN A 339 25.95 -10.47 -4.47
N ILE A 340 25.03 -9.50 -4.53
CA ILE A 340 25.34 -8.07 -4.40
C ILE A 340 25.16 -7.54 -2.98
N GLY A 341 24.71 -8.39 -2.04
CA GLY A 341 24.45 -7.99 -0.66
C GLY A 341 23.25 -7.04 -0.52
N ASP A 342 22.20 -7.23 -1.33
CA ASP A 342 20.97 -6.42 -1.30
C ASP A 342 20.23 -6.57 0.04
N PHE A 343 19.94 -5.43 0.65
CA PHE A 343 19.36 -5.37 2.00
C PHE A 343 17.96 -5.97 2.09
N HIS A 344 17.13 -5.87 1.05
CA HIS A 344 15.79 -6.45 1.06
C HIS A 344 15.87 -7.98 1.07
N VAL A 345 16.82 -8.55 0.31
CA VAL A 345 17.02 -10.00 0.25
C VAL A 345 17.64 -10.53 1.54
N LEU A 346 18.64 -9.84 2.10
CA LEU A 346 19.21 -10.22 3.40
C LEU A 346 18.15 -10.16 4.51
N GLY A 347 17.26 -9.17 4.45
CA GLY A 347 16.10 -9.01 5.31
C GLY A 347 15.10 -10.16 5.20
N PHE A 348 14.79 -10.60 3.98
CA PHE A 348 13.96 -11.79 3.72
C PHE A 348 14.59 -13.06 4.31
N MET A 349 15.90 -13.27 4.06
CA MET A 349 16.63 -14.42 4.60
C MET A 349 16.71 -14.40 6.13
N GLY A 350 16.83 -13.21 6.73
CA GLY A 350 16.72 -13.01 8.17
C GLY A 350 15.36 -13.45 8.71
N GLY A 351 14.27 -13.05 8.05
CA GLY A 351 12.91 -13.49 8.42
C GLY A 351 12.72 -15.01 8.31
N LEU A 352 13.19 -15.62 7.22
CA LEU A 352 13.13 -17.07 7.03
C LEU A 352 13.93 -17.83 8.09
N TYR A 353 15.18 -17.43 8.32
CA TYR A 353 16.04 -18.09 9.30
C TYR A 353 15.43 -18.03 10.70
N ASN A 354 14.96 -16.85 11.11
CA ASN A 354 14.39 -16.67 12.43
C ASN A 354 13.04 -17.37 12.60
N PHE A 355 12.24 -17.46 11.53
CA PHE A 355 11.05 -18.31 11.53
C PHE A 355 11.39 -19.79 11.77
N LEU A 356 12.45 -20.31 11.16
CA LEU A 356 12.89 -21.69 11.41
C LEU A 356 13.41 -21.89 12.84
N GLY A 357 14.06 -20.87 13.41
CA GLY A 357 14.53 -20.90 14.80
C GLY A 357 13.42 -20.74 15.84
N PHE A 358 12.40 -19.93 15.56
CA PHE A 358 11.25 -19.71 16.41
C PHE A 358 9.95 -19.60 15.58
N PRO A 359 9.29 -20.73 15.29
CA PRO A 359 8.22 -20.78 14.29
C PRO A 359 6.92 -20.15 14.75
N PHE A 360 6.74 -19.86 16.04
CA PHE A 360 5.47 -19.33 16.56
C PHE A 360 5.24 -17.86 16.21
N GLY A 361 6.27 -17.12 15.80
CA GLY A 361 6.21 -15.69 15.54
C GLY A 361 6.39 -14.84 16.79
N HIS A 362 6.99 -13.66 16.64
CA HIS A 362 7.43 -12.82 17.76
C HIS A 362 6.39 -11.79 18.22
N GLY A 363 5.27 -11.63 17.50
CA GLY A 363 4.31 -10.56 17.71
C GLY A 363 4.49 -9.42 16.71
N ILE A 364 3.37 -8.77 16.35
CA ILE A 364 3.36 -7.66 15.39
C ILE A 364 4.09 -6.45 15.99
N GLY A 365 5.00 -5.83 15.24
CA GLY A 365 5.81 -4.71 15.73
C GLY A 365 7.19 -5.08 16.27
N VAL A 366 7.50 -6.38 16.36
CA VAL A 366 8.86 -6.86 16.63
C VAL A 366 9.58 -7.02 15.29
N GLY A 367 10.67 -6.27 15.09
CA GLY A 367 11.39 -6.20 13.82
C GLY A 367 10.69 -5.35 12.74
N GLY A 368 11.10 -5.59 11.49
CA GLY A 368 10.76 -4.80 10.30
C GLY A 368 11.28 -3.37 10.36
N ASN A 369 11.09 -2.60 9.28
CA ASN A 369 11.68 -1.26 9.14
C ASN A 369 11.29 -0.31 10.28
N LEU A 370 10.03 -0.41 10.73
CA LEU A 370 9.51 0.51 11.75
C LEU A 370 9.92 0.16 13.18
N GLY A 371 10.46 -1.05 13.40
CA GLY A 371 10.90 -1.54 14.71
C GLY A 371 12.41 -1.66 14.85
N THR A 372 13.17 -1.33 13.80
CA THR A 372 14.63 -1.50 13.75
C THR A 372 15.32 -0.14 13.70
N ASP A 373 16.38 0.02 14.49
CA ASP A 373 17.26 1.19 14.41
C ASP A 373 18.34 0.92 13.35
N PHE A 374 18.19 1.55 12.19
CA PHE A 374 19.11 1.35 11.06
C PHE A 374 20.52 1.86 11.32
N SER A 375 20.69 2.80 12.26
CA SER A 375 21.99 3.38 12.60
C SER A 375 22.93 2.40 13.34
N GLN A 376 22.39 1.30 13.88
CA GLN A 376 23.13 0.30 14.64
C GLN A 376 23.42 -0.98 13.83
N LEU A 377 23.15 -0.97 12.53
CA LEU A 377 23.27 -2.16 11.68
C LEU A 377 24.72 -2.35 11.17
N ASP A 378 25.29 -3.52 11.45
CA ASP A 378 26.60 -3.93 10.91
C ASP A 378 26.42 -4.62 9.55
N TRP A 379 26.33 -3.81 8.50
CA TRP A 379 26.07 -4.29 7.14
C TRP A 379 27.12 -5.27 6.61
N PRO A 380 28.44 -5.02 6.76
CA PRO A 380 29.46 -5.97 6.34
C PRO A 380 29.29 -7.34 7.02
N ALA A 381 28.96 -7.37 8.32
CA ALA A 381 28.73 -8.63 9.02
C ALA A 381 27.48 -9.36 8.50
N TYR A 382 26.40 -8.65 8.18
CA TYR A 382 25.16 -9.25 7.67
C TYR A 382 25.31 -9.77 6.24
N GLN A 383 26.06 -9.07 5.40
CA GLN A 383 26.43 -9.53 4.07
C GLN A 383 27.28 -10.81 4.16
N ALA A 384 28.27 -10.85 5.06
CA ALA A 384 29.07 -12.05 5.29
C ALA A 384 28.23 -13.23 5.83
N ALA A 385 27.23 -12.95 6.67
CA ALA A 385 26.30 -13.96 7.18
C ALA A 385 25.21 -14.37 6.17
N GLY A 386 25.05 -13.64 5.06
CA GLY A 386 23.98 -13.82 4.09
C GLY A 386 22.57 -13.55 4.61
N ARG A 387 22.44 -12.82 5.73
CA ARG A 387 21.17 -12.50 6.39
C ARG A 387 21.32 -11.42 7.45
N THR A 388 20.23 -10.73 7.74
CA THR A 388 20.10 -9.83 8.90
C THR A 388 19.68 -10.59 10.16
N PRO A 389 19.93 -10.03 11.37
CA PRO A 389 19.55 -10.65 12.63
C PRO A 389 18.03 -10.64 12.86
N VAL A 390 17.33 -9.66 12.29
CA VAL A 390 15.86 -9.52 12.31
C VAL A 390 15.33 -9.35 10.90
N ALA A 391 14.07 -9.69 10.65
CA ALA A 391 13.44 -9.40 9.37
C ALA A 391 13.31 -7.89 9.18
N ILE A 392 13.81 -7.35 8.07
CA ILE A 392 13.64 -5.95 7.63
C ILE A 392 13.41 -5.92 6.13
N GLU A 393 12.83 -4.86 5.59
CA GLU A 393 12.79 -4.50 4.17
C GLU A 393 12.02 -5.48 3.25
N SER A 394 11.61 -6.64 3.77
CA SER A 394 10.83 -7.69 3.13
C SER A 394 9.52 -7.89 3.87
N ALA A 395 8.39 -7.51 3.28
CA ALA A 395 7.09 -7.69 3.92
C ALA A 395 6.80 -9.16 4.24
N VAL A 396 7.13 -10.08 3.34
CA VAL A 396 6.93 -11.53 3.56
C VAL A 396 7.84 -12.03 4.67
N GLY A 397 9.11 -11.61 4.68
CA GLY A 397 10.04 -11.95 5.76
C GLY A 397 9.56 -11.43 7.12
N VAL A 398 9.08 -10.19 7.16
CA VAL A 398 8.53 -9.54 8.36
C VAL A 398 7.25 -10.25 8.84
N LEU A 399 6.33 -10.60 7.94
CA LEU A 399 5.13 -11.36 8.30
C LEU A 399 5.50 -12.72 8.90
N LEU A 400 6.43 -13.46 8.30
CA LEU A 400 6.88 -14.75 8.83
C LEU A 400 7.52 -14.61 10.22
N TYR A 401 8.35 -13.58 10.39
CA TYR A 401 9.00 -13.30 11.67
C TYR A 401 8.01 -12.90 12.76
N GLN A 402 7.05 -12.03 12.45
CA GLN A 402 6.07 -11.50 13.41
C GLN A 402 4.93 -12.47 13.71
N MET A 403 4.41 -13.17 12.70
CA MET A 403 3.17 -13.94 12.77
C MET A 403 3.37 -15.46 12.60
N GLY A 404 4.58 -15.94 12.34
CA GLY A 404 4.85 -17.36 12.20
C GLY A 404 3.93 -18.02 11.17
N PRO A 405 3.21 -19.12 11.49
CA PRO A 405 2.40 -19.83 10.51
C PRO A 405 1.14 -19.05 10.09
N ALA A 406 0.70 -18.10 10.91
CA ALA A 406 -0.45 -17.25 10.57
C ALA A 406 -0.17 -16.33 9.37
N ALA A 407 1.11 -16.05 9.07
CA ALA A 407 1.52 -15.37 7.84
C ALA A 407 1.07 -16.15 6.60
N PHE A 408 1.22 -17.48 6.59
CA PHE A 408 0.77 -18.31 5.46
C PHE A 408 -0.74 -18.29 5.29
N PHE A 409 -1.50 -18.25 6.39
CA PHE A 409 -2.95 -18.10 6.30
C PHE A 409 -3.32 -16.77 5.66
N LEU A 410 -2.73 -15.66 6.12
CA LEU A 410 -2.98 -14.33 5.57
C LEU A 410 -2.64 -14.24 4.08
N LEU A 411 -1.43 -14.66 3.70
CA LEU A 411 -0.99 -14.68 2.31
C LEU A 411 -1.84 -15.64 1.46
N GLY A 412 -2.21 -16.79 2.01
CA GLY A 412 -3.08 -17.77 1.38
C GLY A 412 -4.48 -17.21 1.08
N VAL A 413 -5.05 -16.40 1.98
CA VAL A 413 -6.31 -15.69 1.73
C VAL A 413 -6.16 -14.74 0.53
N TYR A 414 -5.07 -13.97 0.45
CA TYR A 414 -4.86 -13.07 -0.68
C TYR A 414 -4.67 -13.80 -2.01
N ILE A 415 -3.90 -14.90 -2.03
CA ILE A 415 -3.74 -15.76 -3.21
C ILE A 415 -5.10 -16.32 -3.64
N TRP A 416 -5.88 -16.83 -2.68
CA TRP A 416 -7.21 -17.38 -2.94
C TRP A 416 -8.15 -16.32 -3.53
N LEU A 417 -8.16 -15.09 -2.99
CA LEU A 417 -8.96 -13.98 -3.54
C LEU A 417 -8.52 -13.60 -4.97
N GLY A 418 -7.22 -13.58 -5.24
CA GLY A 418 -6.69 -13.37 -6.59
C GLY A 418 -7.15 -14.47 -7.55
N TRP A 419 -7.12 -15.73 -7.13
CA TRP A 419 -7.60 -16.87 -7.91
C TRP A 419 -9.11 -16.81 -8.16
N GLN A 420 -9.93 -16.44 -7.16
CA GLN A 420 -11.36 -16.27 -7.35
C GLN A 420 -11.68 -15.16 -8.36
N THR A 421 -10.91 -14.07 -8.32
CA THR A 421 -11.03 -12.99 -9.30
C THR A 421 -10.63 -13.47 -10.70
N LEU A 422 -9.63 -14.35 -10.83
CA LEU A 422 -9.29 -14.98 -12.11
C LEU A 422 -10.41 -15.87 -12.63
N ARG A 423 -11.09 -16.62 -11.75
CA ARG A 423 -12.25 -17.42 -12.13
C ARG A 423 -13.35 -16.54 -12.68
N VAL A 424 -13.69 -15.43 -12.00
CA VAL A 424 -14.61 -14.42 -12.55
C VAL A 424 -14.13 -13.89 -13.91
N ALA A 425 -12.84 -13.59 -14.05
CA ALA A 425 -12.25 -13.12 -15.29
C ALA A 425 -12.39 -14.15 -16.43
N SER A 426 -12.29 -15.44 -16.14
CA SER A 426 -12.48 -16.52 -17.12
C SER A 426 -13.90 -16.60 -17.68
N PHE A 427 -14.91 -16.28 -16.86
CA PHE A 427 -16.30 -16.22 -17.30
C PHE A 427 -16.65 -14.92 -18.03
N THR A 428 -16.08 -13.80 -17.58
CA THR A 428 -16.44 -12.47 -18.08
C THR A 428 -15.59 -12.00 -19.26
N GLY A 429 -14.38 -12.53 -19.43
CA GLY A 429 -13.41 -12.08 -20.43
C GLY A 429 -12.91 -10.65 -20.27
N ALA A 430 -13.35 -9.95 -19.20
CA ALA A 430 -13.11 -8.53 -19.00
C ALA A 430 -11.64 -8.27 -18.63
N SER A 431 -10.97 -7.42 -19.42
CA SER A 431 -9.55 -7.11 -19.25
C SER A 431 -9.19 -6.61 -17.85
N LEU A 432 -10.05 -5.78 -17.24
CA LEU A 432 -9.80 -5.28 -15.89
C LEU A 432 -9.86 -6.40 -14.82
N HIS A 433 -10.71 -7.41 -14.98
CA HIS A 433 -10.79 -8.52 -14.02
C HIS A 433 -9.52 -9.38 -14.08
N ILE A 434 -9.01 -9.61 -15.29
CA ILE A 434 -7.73 -10.30 -15.53
C ILE A 434 -6.60 -9.52 -14.85
N ALA A 435 -6.53 -8.22 -15.13
CA ALA A 435 -5.50 -7.36 -14.58
C ALA A 435 -5.57 -7.27 -13.04
N ALA A 436 -6.76 -7.15 -12.46
CA ALA A 436 -6.96 -7.10 -11.01
C ALA A 436 -6.43 -8.35 -10.30
N SER A 437 -6.69 -9.53 -10.87
CA SER A 437 -6.22 -10.82 -10.34
C SER A 437 -4.70 -10.89 -10.36
N PHE A 438 -4.09 -10.66 -11.53
CA PHE A 438 -2.64 -10.77 -11.68
C PHE A 438 -1.88 -9.66 -10.95
N ALA A 439 -2.46 -8.47 -10.80
CA ALA A 439 -1.85 -7.40 -10.01
C ALA A 439 -1.78 -7.78 -8.52
N LEU A 440 -2.82 -8.41 -7.99
CA LEU A 440 -2.82 -8.93 -6.62
C LEU A 440 -1.77 -10.04 -6.46
N LEU A 441 -1.70 -11.01 -7.37
CA LEU A 441 -0.69 -12.08 -7.28
C LEU A 441 0.74 -11.55 -7.40
N THR A 442 0.96 -10.57 -8.26
CA THR A 442 2.28 -9.97 -8.48
C THR A 442 2.74 -9.16 -7.27
N VAL A 443 1.86 -8.36 -6.65
CA VAL A 443 2.26 -7.56 -5.48
C VAL A 443 2.64 -8.43 -4.28
N LEU A 444 2.04 -9.62 -4.14
CA LEU A 444 2.43 -10.59 -3.10
C LEU A 444 3.88 -11.05 -3.26
N VAL A 445 4.32 -11.26 -4.49
CA VAL A 445 5.71 -11.65 -4.79
C VAL A 445 6.66 -10.48 -4.64
N ASN A 446 6.26 -9.26 -5.02
CA ASN A 446 7.02 -8.06 -4.70
C ASN A 446 7.23 -7.88 -3.19
N GLY A 447 6.28 -8.33 -2.36
CA GLY A 447 6.40 -8.36 -0.91
C GLY A 447 7.61 -9.14 -0.38
N ILE A 448 8.22 -10.03 -1.19
CA ILE A 448 9.48 -10.70 -0.83
C ILE A 448 10.64 -9.70 -0.80
N PHE A 449 10.61 -8.71 -1.69
CA PHE A 449 11.70 -7.76 -1.90
C PHE A 449 11.39 -6.36 -1.39
N GLN A 450 10.20 -6.12 -0.85
CA GLN A 450 9.81 -4.77 -0.48
C GLN A 450 8.73 -4.77 0.60
N GLU A 451 9.01 -4.12 1.71
CA GLU A 451 8.09 -4.02 2.84
C GLU A 451 6.81 -3.23 2.46
N GLU A 452 6.95 -2.13 1.72
CA GLU A 452 5.81 -1.30 1.33
C GLU A 452 4.86 -2.00 0.36
N ALA A 453 5.30 -3.04 -0.36
CA ALA A 453 4.43 -3.74 -1.30
C ALA A 453 3.20 -4.34 -0.61
N LEU A 454 3.33 -4.81 0.65
CA LEU A 454 2.20 -5.34 1.43
C LEU A 454 1.74 -4.40 2.53
N PHE A 455 2.65 -3.60 3.11
CA PHE A 455 2.33 -2.76 4.26
C PHE A 455 1.93 -1.32 3.88
N SER A 456 2.18 -0.88 2.64
CA SER A 456 1.60 0.38 2.17
C SER A 456 0.12 0.19 1.84
N PRO A 457 -0.78 1.00 2.42
CA PRO A 457 -2.19 1.03 2.02
C PRO A 457 -2.41 1.23 0.52
N LEU A 458 -1.48 1.92 -0.15
CA LEU A 458 -1.58 2.27 -1.56
C LEU A 458 -1.11 1.17 -2.51
N ALA A 459 -0.35 0.20 -2.02
CA ALA A 459 0.06 -0.97 -2.79
C ALA A 459 -0.99 -2.07 -2.70
N LEU A 460 -0.90 -2.94 -1.70
CA LEU A 460 -1.82 -4.05 -1.55
C LEU A 460 -3.28 -3.59 -1.34
N GLY A 461 -3.51 -2.52 -0.59
CA GLY A 461 -4.87 -2.05 -0.26
C GLY A 461 -5.71 -1.63 -1.47
N LEU A 462 -5.14 -0.86 -2.41
CA LEU A 462 -5.85 -0.48 -3.64
C LEU A 462 -6.09 -1.69 -4.55
N LEU A 463 -5.08 -2.54 -4.72
CA LEU A 463 -5.16 -3.73 -5.57
C LEU A 463 -6.20 -4.74 -5.07
N ILE A 464 -6.20 -5.03 -3.76
CA ILE A 464 -7.18 -5.93 -3.18
C ILE A 464 -8.58 -5.30 -3.18
N SER A 465 -8.71 -3.98 -3.00
CA SER A 465 -10.00 -3.31 -3.10
C SER A 465 -10.65 -3.54 -4.47
N LEU A 466 -9.87 -3.49 -5.57
CA LEU A 466 -10.35 -3.78 -6.92
C LEU A 466 -10.83 -5.23 -7.05
N ASN A 467 -10.13 -6.19 -6.45
CA ASN A 467 -10.59 -7.58 -6.38
C ASN A 467 -11.93 -7.70 -5.61
N GLY A 468 -12.08 -6.96 -4.50
CA GLY A 468 -13.34 -6.88 -3.76
C GLY A 468 -14.50 -6.33 -4.59
N MET A 469 -14.25 -5.29 -5.40
CA MET A 469 -15.25 -4.75 -6.33
C MET A 469 -15.70 -5.80 -7.36
N VAL A 470 -14.74 -6.49 -7.98
CA VAL A 470 -15.01 -7.52 -9.01
C VAL A 470 -15.80 -8.69 -8.42
N LEU A 471 -15.36 -9.24 -7.28
CA LEU A 471 -16.02 -10.36 -6.61
C LEU A 471 -17.43 -9.97 -6.13
N GLY A 472 -17.58 -8.80 -5.50
CA GLY A 472 -18.87 -8.33 -5.01
C GLY A 472 -19.89 -8.18 -6.14
N GLN A 473 -19.47 -7.56 -7.26
CA GLN A 473 -20.31 -7.42 -8.44
C GLN A 473 -20.65 -8.76 -9.08
N ALA A 474 -19.69 -9.67 -9.19
CA ALA A 474 -19.90 -10.99 -9.78
C ALA A 474 -20.87 -11.84 -8.97
N ILE A 475 -20.72 -11.87 -7.63
CA ILE A 475 -21.61 -12.62 -6.74
C ILE A 475 -23.02 -12.07 -6.78
N ARG A 476 -23.19 -10.74 -6.84
CA ARG A 476 -24.49 -10.10 -7.05
C ARG A 476 -25.15 -10.55 -8.36
N LYS A 477 -24.35 -10.82 -9.40
CA LYS A 477 -24.78 -11.34 -10.70
C LYS A 477 -24.86 -12.88 -10.75
N GLY A 478 -24.71 -13.58 -9.63
CA GLY A 478 -24.90 -15.03 -9.53
C GLY A 478 -23.62 -15.88 -9.58
N PHE A 479 -22.43 -15.28 -9.55
CA PHE A 479 -21.18 -16.05 -9.44
C PHE A 479 -21.06 -16.75 -8.08
N VAL A 480 -20.57 -18.00 -8.09
CA VAL A 480 -20.29 -18.80 -6.90
C VAL A 480 -18.78 -19.12 -6.86
N PRO A 481 -18.04 -18.58 -5.87
CA PRO A 481 -16.61 -18.82 -5.66
C PRO A 481 -16.26 -20.28 -5.33
#